data_AF-A0A8B7XZP0-F1
#
_entry.id   AF-A0A8B7XZP0-F1
#
_cell.length_a   1.000
_cell.length_b   1.000
_cell.length_c   1.000
_cell.angle_alpha   90.00
_cell.angle_beta   90.00
_cell.angle_gamma   90.00
#
_symmetry.space_group_name_H-M   'P 1'
#
loop_
_entity.id
_entity.type
_entity.pdbx_description
1 polymer ?
#
loop_
_entity_poly.entity_id
_entity_poly.type
_entity_poly.pdbx_seq_one_letter_code
_entity_poly.pdbx_strand_id
1 'polypeptide(L)'
;METFEWENFLKVAYRDWCNVQSLNKFRRAPSNAERVSLCIGLAIWSDKNVCRLIKRCVEQSYMETSGKSDEVSRSWREKGNELFKERHYNEALLCYTQSVLTASCNIDNADTSNRVELAMAFGNRSATLYHLNQYELALQECDQAISHGYPRASLHKLLQRKGLCLMEMGQQHLATIVLREALLALDEAVNLSLERKESLKSEIEKLLNNCTHPSVSENTSVSIKPTKPEDLRQSSDKLASASRSLGLRFNLDRGRYLVADLPVNAGELLIKEIPYAVILLPEYRKTHCHYSGNRAG
;
A
#
# COMPACT_ATOMS: atom_id res chain seq x y z
N MET A 1 -14.02 -26.52 -6.11
CA MET A 1 -12.87 -25.88 -6.78
C MET A 1 -11.63 -26.54 -6.23
N GLU A 2 -10.90 -27.30 -7.05
CA GLU A 2 -9.63 -27.90 -6.62
C GLU A 2 -8.63 -26.78 -6.34
N THR A 3 -8.11 -26.77 -5.11
CA THR A 3 -7.04 -25.86 -4.67
C THR A 3 -5.77 -26.20 -5.42
N PHE A 4 -5.19 -25.19 -6.06
CA PHE A 4 -3.96 -25.39 -6.81
C PHE A 4 -2.79 -25.69 -5.86
N GLU A 5 -2.23 -26.91 -5.96
CA GLU A 5 -1.12 -27.36 -5.12
C GLU A 5 0.21 -26.82 -5.66
N TRP A 6 0.51 -25.56 -5.33
CA TRP A 6 1.78 -24.89 -5.66
C TRP A 6 3.01 -25.74 -5.36
N GLU A 7 2.95 -26.52 -4.29
CA GLU A 7 4.02 -27.40 -3.87
C GLU A 7 4.33 -28.47 -4.93
N ASN A 8 3.31 -29.05 -5.57
CA ASN A 8 3.51 -30.06 -6.61
C ASN A 8 4.04 -29.46 -7.91
N PHE A 9 3.57 -28.26 -8.28
CA PHE A 9 4.13 -27.53 -9.42
C PHE A 9 5.61 -27.22 -9.19
N LEU A 10 5.97 -26.69 -8.02
CA LEU A 10 7.35 -26.39 -7.66
C LEU A 10 8.22 -27.65 -7.63
N LYS A 11 7.71 -28.79 -7.13
CA LYS A 11 8.41 -30.09 -7.17
C LYS A 11 8.69 -30.55 -8.59
N VAL A 12 7.73 -30.43 -9.51
CA VAL A 12 7.91 -30.82 -10.93
C VAL A 12 8.88 -29.89 -11.64
N ALA A 13 8.72 -28.56 -11.48
CA ALA A 13 9.63 -27.57 -12.03
C ALA A 13 11.06 -27.75 -11.48
N TYR A 14 11.19 -28.02 -10.18
CA TYR A 14 12.47 -28.28 -9.53
C TYR A 14 13.14 -29.56 -10.02
N ARG A 15 12.38 -30.63 -10.30
CA ARG A 15 12.93 -31.89 -10.85
C ARG A 15 13.56 -31.68 -12.22
N ASP A 16 12.88 -30.95 -13.11
CA ASP A 16 13.41 -30.65 -14.44
C ASP A 16 14.58 -29.66 -14.39
N TRP A 17 14.58 -28.75 -13.42
CA TRP A 17 15.69 -27.84 -13.15
C TRP A 17 16.91 -28.57 -12.58
N CYS A 18 16.72 -29.54 -11.68
CA CYS A 18 17.80 -30.28 -11.03
C CYS A 18 18.58 -31.23 -11.93
N ASN A 19 18.24 -31.32 -13.22
CA ASN A 19 19.16 -31.93 -14.16
C ASN A 19 20.50 -31.15 -14.15
N VAL A 20 21.57 -31.85 -13.76
CA VAL A 20 22.93 -31.32 -13.60
C VAL A 20 23.40 -30.56 -14.85
N GLN A 21 22.96 -30.96 -16.05
CA GLN A 21 23.29 -30.23 -17.29
C GLN A 21 22.60 -28.86 -17.37
N SER A 22 21.32 -28.78 -16.99
CA SER A 22 20.54 -27.53 -17.01
C SER A 22 21.08 -26.52 -16.00
N LEU A 23 21.41 -26.97 -14.79
CA LEU A 23 22.02 -26.12 -13.76
C LEU A 23 23.40 -25.59 -14.16
N ASN A 24 24.23 -26.42 -14.78
CA ASN A 24 25.56 -25.99 -15.24
C ASN A 24 25.48 -24.98 -16.38
N LYS A 25 24.54 -25.16 -17.32
CA LYS A 25 24.26 -24.17 -18.38
C LYS A 25 23.77 -22.84 -17.78
N PHE A 26 22.83 -22.90 -16.84
CA PHE A 26 22.33 -21.72 -16.14
C PHE A 26 23.43 -20.97 -15.38
N ARG A 27 24.30 -21.70 -14.65
CA ARG A 27 25.41 -21.13 -13.89
C ARG A 27 26.45 -20.45 -14.78
N ARG A 28 26.69 -20.99 -15.97
CA ARG A 28 27.67 -20.46 -16.94
C ARG A 28 27.12 -19.36 -17.83
N ALA A 29 25.82 -19.06 -17.76
CA ALA A 29 25.22 -18.01 -18.56
C ALA A 29 25.79 -16.63 -18.17
N PRO A 30 26.31 -15.85 -19.14
CA PRO A 30 26.98 -14.56 -18.95
C PRO A 30 26.03 -13.42 -18.56
N SER A 31 24.73 -13.55 -18.80
CA SER A 31 23.74 -12.50 -18.51
C SER A 31 22.47 -13.04 -17.86
N ASN A 32 21.77 -12.18 -17.13
CA ASN A 32 20.44 -12.52 -16.60
C ASN A 32 19.42 -12.75 -17.72
N ALA A 33 19.54 -12.07 -18.87
CA ALA A 33 18.68 -12.30 -20.02
C ALA A 33 18.82 -13.74 -20.57
N GLU A 34 20.05 -14.24 -20.68
CA GLU A 34 20.30 -15.62 -21.09
C GLU A 34 19.85 -16.65 -20.04
N ARG A 35 20.03 -16.36 -18.76
CA ARG A 35 19.47 -17.17 -17.67
C ARG A 35 17.96 -17.28 -17.75
N VAL A 36 17.28 -16.17 -17.99
CA VAL A 36 15.83 -16.11 -18.18
C VAL A 36 15.42 -16.91 -19.42
N SER A 37 16.13 -16.75 -20.55
CA SER A 37 15.87 -17.52 -21.77
C SER A 37 16.03 -19.04 -21.56
N LEU A 38 17.06 -19.47 -20.83
CA LEU A 38 17.24 -20.88 -20.44
C LEU A 38 16.09 -21.39 -19.57
N CYS A 39 15.62 -20.59 -18.62
CA CYS A 39 14.48 -20.95 -17.77
C CYS A 39 13.19 -21.07 -18.59
N ILE A 40 12.90 -20.11 -19.47
CA ILE A 40 11.68 -20.11 -20.32
C ILE A 40 11.73 -21.20 -21.40
N GLY A 41 12.93 -21.61 -21.83
CA GLY A 41 13.13 -22.67 -22.81
C GLY A 41 12.96 -24.10 -22.27
N LEU A 42 12.62 -24.28 -20.98
CA LEU A 42 12.38 -25.59 -20.40
C LEU A 42 11.13 -26.26 -21.02
N ALA A 43 11.19 -27.58 -21.21
CA ALA A 43 10.09 -28.36 -21.79
C ALA A 43 8.78 -28.23 -21.00
N ILE A 44 8.87 -27.95 -19.69
CA ILE A 44 7.72 -27.70 -18.82
C ILE A 44 6.82 -26.55 -19.31
N TRP A 45 7.37 -25.55 -20.01
CA TRP A 45 6.59 -24.46 -20.61
C TRP A 45 5.91 -24.87 -21.92
N SER A 46 6.31 -25.98 -22.53
CA SER A 46 5.60 -26.56 -23.68
C SER A 46 4.43 -27.47 -23.25
N ASP A 47 4.33 -27.81 -21.97
CA ASP A 47 3.22 -28.59 -21.43
C ASP A 47 1.94 -27.73 -21.42
N LYS A 48 0.91 -28.19 -22.14
CA LYS A 48 -0.37 -27.47 -22.27
C LYS A 48 -1.11 -27.30 -20.95
N ASN A 49 -0.98 -28.25 -20.01
CA ASN A 49 -1.61 -28.16 -18.70
C ASN A 49 -0.88 -27.13 -17.83
N VAL A 50 0.45 -27.11 -17.85
CA VAL A 50 1.25 -26.08 -17.17
C VAL A 50 0.96 -24.69 -17.74
N CYS A 51 0.97 -24.55 -19.07
CA CYS A 51 0.60 -23.30 -19.72
C CYS A 51 -0.81 -22.85 -19.39
N ARG A 52 -1.81 -23.75 -19.46
CA ARG A 52 -3.21 -23.43 -19.10
C ARG A 52 -3.32 -23.00 -17.64
N LEU A 53 -2.55 -23.63 -16.76
CA LEU A 53 -2.53 -23.37 -15.33
C LEU A 53 -1.88 -22.03 -15.00
N ILE A 54 -0.71 -21.73 -15.56
CA ILE A 54 -0.08 -20.41 -15.45
C ILE A 54 -0.99 -19.37 -16.04
N LYS A 55 -1.56 -19.61 -17.21
CA LYS A 55 -2.54 -18.71 -17.84
C LYS A 55 -3.72 -18.48 -16.92
N ARG A 56 -4.26 -19.49 -16.25
CA ARG A 56 -5.31 -19.33 -15.25
C ARG A 56 -4.85 -18.57 -14.00
N CYS A 57 -3.63 -18.78 -13.50
CA CYS A 57 -3.08 -18.02 -12.38
C CYS A 57 -2.85 -16.56 -12.73
N VAL A 58 -2.30 -16.30 -13.92
CA VAL A 58 -2.07 -14.98 -14.49
C VAL A 58 -3.41 -14.33 -14.77
N GLU A 59 -4.35 -14.97 -15.44
CA GLU A 59 -5.71 -14.46 -15.70
C GLU A 59 -6.49 -14.25 -14.42
N GLN A 60 -6.46 -15.15 -13.44
CA GLN A 60 -7.11 -14.93 -12.14
C GLN A 60 -6.48 -13.74 -11.39
N SER A 61 -5.20 -13.44 -11.62
CA SER A 61 -4.56 -12.21 -11.13
C SER A 61 -4.78 -10.97 -12.02
N TYR A 62 -4.99 -11.15 -13.33
CA TYR A 62 -5.14 -10.09 -14.32
C TYR A 62 -6.59 -9.66 -14.53
N MET A 63 -7.56 -10.55 -14.30
CA MET A 63 -9.00 -10.27 -14.34
C MET A 63 -9.43 -9.41 -13.15
N GLU A 64 -8.68 -9.42 -12.03
CA GLU A 64 -8.88 -8.46 -10.94
C GLU A 64 -8.19 -7.11 -11.21
N THR A 65 -7.23 -7.05 -12.15
CA THR A 65 -6.56 -5.81 -12.59
C THR A 65 -7.01 -5.39 -13.99
N SER A 66 -8.27 -5.67 -14.35
CA SER A 66 -8.83 -5.44 -15.68
C SER A 66 -8.93 -3.95 -16.01
N GLY A 67 -7.81 -3.36 -16.45
CA GLY A 67 -7.73 -1.99 -16.95
C GLY A 67 -7.98 -0.93 -15.88
N LYS A 68 -7.21 0.16 -15.91
CA LYS A 68 -7.64 1.36 -15.21
C LYS A 68 -8.80 1.97 -16.03
N SER A 69 -9.93 2.20 -15.40
CA SER A 69 -11.13 2.80 -15.99
C SER A 69 -11.76 3.73 -14.98
N ASP A 70 -11.96 4.97 -15.42
CA ASP A 70 -12.57 6.00 -14.60
C ASP A 70 -14.05 5.71 -14.34
N GLU A 71 -14.72 5.00 -15.26
CA GLU A 71 -16.08 4.50 -15.06
C GLU A 71 -16.15 3.46 -13.94
N VAL A 72 -15.22 2.49 -13.94
CA VAL A 72 -15.15 1.46 -12.89
C VAL A 72 -14.79 2.11 -11.55
N SER A 73 -13.81 3.01 -11.55
CA SER A 73 -13.42 3.77 -10.37
C SER A 73 -14.58 4.58 -9.78
N ARG A 74 -15.34 5.26 -10.63
CA ARG A 74 -16.53 6.04 -10.25
C ARG A 74 -17.61 5.16 -9.64
N SER A 75 -17.88 3.99 -10.23
CA SER A 75 -18.87 3.04 -9.70
C SER A 75 -18.49 2.58 -8.29
N TRP A 76 -17.22 2.24 -8.05
CA TRP A 76 -16.73 1.90 -6.72
C TRP A 76 -16.83 3.07 -5.74
N ARG A 77 -16.53 4.29 -6.18
CA ARG A 77 -16.65 5.50 -5.39
C ARG A 77 -18.11 5.78 -4.98
N GLU A 78 -19.05 5.60 -5.90
CA GLU A 78 -20.48 5.80 -5.64
C GLU A 78 -21.01 4.76 -4.65
N LYS A 79 -20.65 3.49 -4.82
CA LYS A 79 -20.96 2.44 -3.84
C LYS A 79 -20.35 2.74 -2.45
N GLY A 80 -19.12 3.23 -2.41
CA GLY A 80 -18.49 3.68 -1.17
C GLY A 80 -19.27 4.83 -0.51
N ASN A 81 -19.82 5.76 -1.30
CA ASN A 81 -20.63 6.87 -0.79
C ASN A 81 -21.95 6.40 -0.15
N GLU A 82 -22.58 5.35 -0.69
CA GLU A 82 -23.77 4.75 -0.10
C GLU A 82 -23.45 4.15 1.27
N LEU A 83 -22.44 3.29 1.35
CA LEU A 83 -21.97 2.69 2.60
C LEU A 83 -21.51 3.73 3.62
N PHE A 84 -20.86 4.80 3.17
CA PHE A 84 -20.43 5.90 4.02
C PHE A 84 -21.62 6.63 4.66
N LYS A 85 -22.70 6.88 3.90
CA LYS A 85 -23.95 7.48 4.43
C LYS A 85 -24.59 6.58 5.48
N GLU A 86 -24.53 5.27 5.30
CA GLU A 86 -25.00 4.26 6.25
C GLU A 86 -24.06 4.07 7.46
N ARG A 87 -22.91 4.76 7.48
CA ARG A 87 -21.86 4.65 8.52
C ARG A 87 -21.14 3.31 8.55
N HIS A 88 -21.22 2.52 7.49
CA HIS A 88 -20.44 1.30 7.30
C HIS A 88 -19.01 1.61 6.83
N TYR A 89 -18.23 2.27 7.70
CA TYR A 89 -16.94 2.86 7.32
C TYR A 89 -15.90 1.83 6.85
N ASN A 90 -15.81 0.65 7.46
CA ASN A 90 -14.86 -0.38 7.03
C ASN A 90 -15.14 -0.87 5.59
N GLU A 91 -16.41 -1.04 5.24
CA GLU A 91 -16.81 -1.47 3.89
C GLU A 91 -16.67 -0.34 2.87
N ALA A 92 -17.00 0.89 3.27
CA ALA A 92 -16.77 2.08 2.48
C ALA A 92 -15.27 2.25 2.16
N LEU A 93 -14.39 2.00 3.14
CA LEU A 93 -12.93 2.04 2.95
C LEU A 93 -12.50 1.06 1.85
N LEU A 94 -12.97 -0.19 1.90
CA LEU A 94 -12.67 -1.18 0.86
C LEU A 94 -13.13 -0.72 -0.52
N CYS A 95 -14.33 -0.14 -0.62
CA CYS A 95 -14.86 0.36 -1.89
C CYS A 95 -14.03 1.54 -2.42
N TYR A 96 -13.67 2.50 -1.57
CA TYR A 96 -12.81 3.62 -1.98
C TYR A 96 -11.39 3.17 -2.34
N THR A 97 -10.85 2.15 -1.68
CA THR A 97 -9.57 1.54 -2.08
C THR A 97 -9.68 0.92 -3.46
N GLN A 98 -10.76 0.20 -3.79
CA GLN A 98 -10.99 -0.29 -5.15
C GLN A 98 -11.13 0.85 -6.17
N SER A 99 -11.79 1.94 -5.78
CA SER A 99 -11.88 3.15 -6.61
C SER A 99 -10.50 3.73 -6.94
N VAL A 100 -9.61 3.85 -5.96
CA VAL A 100 -8.22 4.30 -6.18
C VAL A 100 -7.45 3.34 -7.08
N LEU A 101 -7.57 2.03 -6.86
CA LEU A 101 -6.84 1.00 -7.63
C LEU A 101 -7.26 0.93 -9.10
N THR A 102 -8.54 1.23 -9.38
CA THR A 102 -9.12 1.16 -10.73
C THR A 102 -9.11 2.50 -11.47
N ALA A 103 -8.86 3.62 -10.80
CA ALA A 103 -8.77 4.94 -11.43
C ALA A 103 -7.61 5.01 -12.43
N SER A 104 -7.83 5.70 -13.54
CA SER A 104 -6.80 5.97 -14.55
C SER A 104 -5.75 6.92 -13.99
N CYS A 105 -4.48 6.56 -14.17
CA CYS A 105 -3.37 7.46 -13.90
C CYS A 105 -2.58 7.64 -15.20
N ASN A 106 -3.22 8.20 -16.23
CA ASN A 106 -2.50 8.53 -17.45
C ASN A 106 -1.57 9.72 -17.14
N ILE A 107 -0.32 9.41 -16.80
CA ILE A 107 0.75 10.40 -16.64
C ILE A 107 1.13 10.98 -18.01
N ASP A 108 0.92 10.21 -19.08
CA ASP A 108 1.37 10.54 -20.44
C ASP A 108 0.38 11.41 -21.24
N ASN A 109 -0.84 11.61 -20.75
CA ASN A 109 -1.83 12.46 -21.41
C ASN A 109 -2.02 13.77 -20.61
N ALA A 110 -1.79 14.90 -21.27
CA ALA A 110 -1.90 16.25 -20.71
C ALA A 110 -3.34 16.63 -20.27
N ASP A 111 -4.33 15.79 -20.53
CA ASP A 111 -5.71 16.02 -20.11
C ASP A 111 -5.86 15.79 -18.60
N THR A 112 -6.00 16.90 -17.87
CA THR A 112 -6.14 16.93 -16.41
C THR A 112 -7.49 16.33 -15.95
N SER A 113 -8.46 16.21 -16.86
CA SER A 113 -9.76 15.59 -16.59
C SER A 113 -9.63 14.14 -16.09
N ASN A 114 -8.62 13.41 -16.55
CA ASN A 114 -8.34 12.02 -16.17
C ASN A 114 -7.80 11.84 -14.74
N ARG A 115 -7.41 12.90 -14.02
CA ARG A 115 -6.93 12.79 -12.62
C ARG A 115 -8.01 13.09 -11.59
N VAL A 116 -9.14 13.63 -12.02
CA VAL A 116 -10.21 14.08 -11.11
C VAL A 116 -10.84 12.89 -10.38
N GLU A 117 -11.07 11.76 -11.05
CA GLU A 117 -11.62 10.57 -10.37
C GLU A 117 -10.68 10.02 -9.31
N LEU A 118 -9.38 9.91 -9.61
CA LEU A 118 -8.37 9.49 -8.64
C LEU A 118 -8.33 10.43 -7.44
N ALA A 119 -8.30 11.75 -7.68
CA ALA A 119 -8.33 12.75 -6.62
C ALA A 119 -9.60 12.65 -5.76
N MET A 120 -10.77 12.47 -6.39
CA MET A 120 -12.03 12.28 -5.69
C MET A 120 -12.05 11.01 -4.84
N ALA A 121 -11.48 9.91 -5.34
CA ALA A 121 -11.37 8.66 -4.61
C ALA A 121 -10.51 8.82 -3.34
N PHE A 122 -9.32 9.44 -3.44
CA PHE A 122 -8.49 9.79 -2.29
C PHE A 122 -9.23 10.72 -1.30
N GLY A 123 -9.94 11.72 -1.82
CA GLY A 123 -10.73 12.63 -0.99
C GLY A 123 -11.89 11.96 -0.25
N ASN A 124 -12.49 10.91 -0.81
CA ASN A 124 -13.53 10.16 -0.10
C ASN A 124 -12.94 9.14 0.87
N ARG A 125 -11.84 8.47 0.51
CA ARG A 125 -11.11 7.55 1.38
C ARG A 125 -10.59 8.24 2.65
N SER A 126 -10.04 9.45 2.53
CA SER A 126 -9.65 10.26 3.70
C SER A 126 -10.81 10.57 4.64
N ALA A 127 -12.05 10.71 4.14
CA ALA A 127 -13.24 10.90 4.96
C ALA A 127 -13.49 9.69 5.86
N THR A 128 -13.42 8.51 5.26
CA THR A 128 -13.63 7.25 5.96
C THR A 128 -12.55 6.99 6.99
N LEU A 129 -11.28 7.22 6.63
CA LEU A 129 -10.15 7.06 7.55
C LEU A 129 -10.24 8.00 8.76
N TYR A 130 -10.71 9.23 8.55
CA TYR A 130 -10.99 10.16 9.65
C TYR A 130 -12.04 9.60 10.61
N HIS A 131 -13.16 9.06 10.10
CA HIS A 131 -14.19 8.44 10.95
C HIS A 131 -13.74 7.13 11.62
N LEU A 132 -12.71 6.48 11.09
CA LEU A 132 -12.05 5.32 11.69
C LEU A 132 -10.92 5.71 12.66
N ASN A 133 -10.77 6.99 12.99
CA ASN A 133 -9.72 7.55 13.85
C ASN A 133 -8.28 7.26 13.36
N GLN A 134 -8.10 7.08 12.05
CA GLN A 134 -6.79 6.89 11.43
C GLN A 134 -6.30 8.23 10.85
N TYR A 135 -6.00 9.18 11.74
CA TYR A 135 -5.77 10.59 11.37
C TYR A 135 -4.53 10.79 10.50
N GLU A 136 -3.43 10.07 10.76
CA GLU A 136 -2.21 10.13 9.95
C GLU A 136 -2.47 9.70 8.50
N LEU A 137 -3.19 8.58 8.33
CA LEU A 137 -3.52 8.04 7.01
C LEU A 137 -4.53 8.96 6.28
N ALA A 138 -5.52 9.49 7.01
CA ALA A 138 -6.45 10.47 6.45
C ALA A 138 -5.72 11.73 5.96
N LEU A 139 -4.70 12.21 6.68
CA LEU A 139 -3.88 13.36 6.28
C LEU A 139 -3.13 13.08 4.97
N GLN A 140 -2.49 11.91 4.87
CA GLN A 140 -1.79 11.49 3.66
C GLN A 140 -2.72 11.43 2.45
N GLU A 141 -3.92 10.87 2.62
CA GLU A 141 -4.92 10.75 1.55
C GLU A 141 -5.48 12.12 1.14
N CYS A 142 -5.61 13.07 2.06
CA CYS A 142 -5.91 14.47 1.72
C CYS A 142 -4.81 15.08 0.84
N ASP A 143 -3.53 14.86 1.18
CA ASP A 143 -2.41 15.38 0.39
C ASP A 143 -2.34 14.74 -1.00
N GLN A 144 -2.60 13.43 -1.10
CA GLN A 144 -2.71 12.74 -2.39
C GLN A 144 -3.83 13.35 -3.24
N ALA A 145 -5.03 13.52 -2.67
CA ALA A 145 -6.15 14.13 -3.38
C ALA A 145 -5.80 15.53 -3.93
N ILE A 146 -5.18 16.40 -3.12
CA ILE A 146 -4.76 17.75 -3.55
C ILE A 146 -3.74 17.66 -4.68
N SER A 147 -2.71 16.83 -4.54
CA SER A 147 -1.64 16.67 -5.54
C SER A 147 -2.16 16.17 -6.89
N HIS A 148 -3.25 15.39 -6.88
CA HIS A 148 -3.90 14.87 -8.08
C HIS A 148 -4.97 15.82 -8.67
N GLY A 149 -5.12 17.04 -8.14
CA GLY A 149 -6.00 18.05 -8.69
C GLY A 149 -7.44 17.94 -8.21
N TYR A 150 -7.64 17.72 -6.90
CA TYR A 150 -8.97 17.72 -6.29
C TYR A 150 -9.80 18.94 -6.70
N PRO A 151 -11.11 18.78 -7.01
CA PRO A 151 -11.94 19.88 -7.49
C PRO A 151 -11.96 21.08 -6.54
N ARG A 152 -11.64 22.27 -7.08
CA ARG A 152 -11.62 23.54 -6.33
C ARG A 152 -12.93 23.83 -5.61
N ALA A 153 -14.06 23.56 -6.25
CA ALA A 153 -15.40 23.74 -5.68
C ALA A 153 -15.65 22.95 -4.38
N SER A 154 -14.90 21.87 -4.14
CA SER A 154 -15.03 21.01 -2.96
C SER A 154 -13.78 21.01 -2.07
N LEU A 155 -12.74 21.78 -2.43
CA LEU A 155 -11.45 21.78 -1.75
C LEU A 155 -11.55 22.19 -0.27
N HIS A 156 -12.45 23.12 0.06
CA HIS A 156 -12.72 23.52 1.45
C HIS A 156 -13.05 22.34 2.36
N LYS A 157 -13.79 21.32 1.88
CA LYS A 157 -14.15 20.12 2.67
C LYS A 157 -12.92 19.30 3.03
N LEU A 158 -12.00 19.16 2.07
CA LEU A 158 -10.79 18.38 2.23
C LEU A 158 -9.82 19.08 3.18
N LEU A 159 -9.66 20.41 3.03
CA LEU A 159 -8.83 21.23 3.93
C LEU A 159 -9.41 21.28 5.35
N GLN A 160 -10.72 21.42 5.50
CA GLN A 160 -11.37 21.36 6.82
C GLN A 160 -11.08 20.01 7.50
N ARG A 161 -11.19 18.89 6.78
CA ARG A 161 -10.84 17.57 7.32
C ARG A 161 -9.37 17.44 7.66
N LYS A 162 -8.47 17.95 6.80
CA LYS A 162 -7.03 17.98 7.07
C LYS A 162 -6.72 18.76 8.35
N GLY A 163 -7.39 19.89 8.56
CA GLY A 163 -7.33 20.66 9.81
C GLY A 163 -7.81 19.87 11.03
N LEU A 164 -8.95 19.19 10.93
CA LEU A 164 -9.46 18.32 11.99
C LEU A 164 -8.48 17.18 12.34
N CYS A 165 -7.93 16.48 11.36
CA CYS A 165 -6.91 15.45 11.62
C CYS A 165 -5.71 16.03 12.39
N LEU A 166 -5.23 17.22 12.00
CA LEU A 166 -4.12 17.88 12.70
C LEU A 166 -4.47 18.27 14.13
N MET A 167 -5.71 18.66 14.41
CA MET A 167 -6.20 18.93 15.78
C MET A 167 -6.17 17.65 16.62
N GLU A 168 -6.71 16.54 16.11
CA GLU A 168 -6.71 15.24 16.80
C GLU A 168 -5.28 14.72 17.06
N MET A 169 -4.34 15.06 16.19
CA MET A 169 -2.91 14.75 16.35
C MET A 169 -2.15 15.75 17.25
N GLY A 170 -2.83 16.74 17.84
CA GLY A 170 -2.23 17.76 18.72
C GLY A 170 -1.41 18.83 17.98
N GLN A 171 -1.45 18.89 16.66
CA GLN A 171 -0.70 19.83 15.82
C GLN A 171 -1.48 21.12 15.56
N GLN A 172 -1.88 21.82 16.62
CA GLN A 172 -2.78 22.98 16.58
C GLN A 172 -2.31 24.13 15.68
N HIS A 173 -1.00 24.43 15.69
CA HIS A 173 -0.45 25.49 14.84
C HIS A 173 -0.62 25.17 13.35
N LEU A 174 -0.37 23.93 12.95
CA LEU A 174 -0.56 23.48 11.56
C LEU A 174 -2.05 23.41 11.21
N ALA A 175 -2.89 22.95 12.13
CA ALA A 175 -4.35 22.95 11.95
C ALA A 175 -4.87 24.37 11.66
N THR A 176 -4.38 25.37 12.40
CA THR A 176 -4.77 26.78 12.22
C THR A 176 -4.45 27.29 10.82
N ILE A 177 -3.27 26.97 10.28
CA ILE A 177 -2.87 27.36 8.92
C ILE A 177 -3.82 26.72 7.90
N VAL A 178 -4.03 25.41 7.99
CA VAL A 178 -4.86 24.66 7.05
C VAL A 178 -6.34 25.08 7.11
N LEU A 179 -6.87 25.38 8.30
CA LEU A 179 -8.24 25.87 8.46
C LEU A 179 -8.43 27.28 7.86
N ARG A 180 -7.41 28.15 7.91
CA ARG A 180 -7.45 29.44 7.20
C ARG A 180 -7.43 29.25 5.68
N GLU A 181 -6.65 28.29 5.18
CA GLU A 181 -6.69 27.91 3.76
C GLU A 181 -8.08 27.36 3.36
N ALA A 182 -8.74 26.62 4.25
CA ALA A 182 -10.09 26.12 4.02
C ALA A 182 -11.12 27.26 3.85
N LEU A 183 -10.98 28.36 4.59
CA LEU A 183 -11.83 29.56 4.43
C LEU A 183 -11.64 30.20 3.06
N LEU A 184 -10.40 30.37 2.61
CA LEU A 184 -10.11 30.92 1.28
C LEU A 184 -10.70 30.03 0.17
N ALA A 185 -10.56 28.71 0.29
CA ALA A 185 -11.12 27.76 -0.66
C ALA A 185 -12.66 27.72 -0.63
N LEU A 186 -13.30 28.09 0.48
CA LEU A 186 -14.76 28.17 0.60
C LEU A 186 -15.32 29.37 -0.17
N ASP A 187 -14.60 30.49 -0.18
CA ASP A 187 -14.97 31.67 -0.95
C ASP A 187 -14.97 31.36 -2.46
N GLU A 188 -13.97 30.60 -2.94
CA GLU A 188 -13.84 30.11 -4.33
C GLU A 188 -14.92 29.07 -4.73
N ALA A 189 -15.68 28.52 -3.78
CA ALA A 189 -16.64 27.44 -4.06
C ALA A 189 -17.90 27.96 -4.80
N VAL A 190 -17.91 27.86 -6.14
CA VAL A 190 -19.01 28.38 -6.97
C VAL A 190 -20.35 27.63 -6.83
N ASN A 191 -20.34 26.38 -6.37
CA ASN A 191 -21.53 25.52 -6.32
C ASN A 191 -22.32 25.59 -5.00
N LEU A 192 -22.00 26.54 -4.11
CA LEU A 192 -22.64 26.69 -2.80
C LEU A 192 -23.47 27.97 -2.73
N SER A 193 -24.66 27.89 -2.14
CA SER A 193 -25.46 29.06 -1.79
C SER A 193 -24.76 29.93 -0.76
N LEU A 194 -25.06 31.23 -0.74
CA LEU A 194 -24.49 32.18 0.22
C LEU A 194 -24.75 31.74 1.67
N GLU A 195 -25.99 31.34 1.98
CA GLU A 195 -26.38 30.82 3.29
C GLU A 195 -25.53 29.60 3.70
N ARG A 196 -25.28 28.67 2.76
CA ARG A 196 -24.48 27.48 3.07
C ARG A 196 -23.01 27.84 3.29
N LYS A 197 -22.46 28.81 2.54
CA LYS A 197 -21.10 29.32 2.76
C LYS A 197 -20.96 29.96 4.13
N GLU A 198 -21.92 30.79 4.55
CA GLU A 198 -21.91 31.42 5.87
C GLU A 198 -21.97 30.39 7.00
N SER A 199 -22.84 29.38 6.87
CA SER A 199 -22.91 28.25 7.82
C SER A 199 -21.57 27.53 7.95
N LEU A 200 -20.94 27.16 6.84
CA LEU A 200 -19.65 26.45 6.84
C LEU A 200 -18.51 27.34 7.35
N LYS A 201 -18.52 28.63 7.02
CA LYS A 201 -17.56 29.61 7.53
C LYS A 201 -17.64 29.69 9.06
N SER A 202 -18.85 29.79 9.62
CA SER A 202 -19.05 29.79 11.08
C SER A 202 -18.55 28.49 11.73
N GLU A 203 -18.72 27.34 11.08
CA GLU A 203 -18.17 26.07 11.56
C GLU A 203 -16.63 26.08 11.60
N ILE A 204 -15.98 26.53 10.52
CA ILE A 204 -14.50 26.60 10.45
C ILE A 204 -13.95 27.63 11.44
N GLU A 205 -14.60 28.78 11.62
CA GLU A 205 -14.22 29.80 12.62
C GLU A 205 -14.30 29.26 14.05
N LYS A 206 -15.31 28.43 14.37
CA LYS A 206 -15.38 27.74 15.66
C LYS A 206 -14.19 26.78 15.85
N LEU A 207 -13.81 26.03 14.82
CA LEU A 207 -12.63 25.15 14.87
C LEU A 207 -11.33 25.95 15.10
N LEU A 208 -11.21 27.13 14.46
CA LEU A 208 -10.08 28.03 14.67
C LEU A 208 -10.00 28.53 16.11
N ASN A 209 -11.12 28.92 16.72
CA ASN A 209 -11.16 29.34 18.12
C ASN A 209 -10.77 28.22 19.09
N ASN A 210 -11.11 26.96 18.76
CA ASN A 210 -10.70 25.80 19.54
C ASN A 210 -9.19 25.54 19.43
N CYS A 211 -8.54 25.96 18.33
CA CYS A 211 -7.09 25.86 18.20
C CYS A 211 -6.33 26.91 19.04
N THR A 212 -6.95 28.05 19.34
CA THR A 212 -6.32 29.14 20.11
C THR A 212 -6.45 28.98 21.63
N HIS A 213 -7.39 28.18 22.10
CA HIS A 213 -7.59 27.85 23.51
C HIS A 213 -7.38 26.35 23.72
N PRO A 214 -6.13 25.89 23.92
CA PRO A 214 -5.87 24.46 24.12
C PRO A 214 -6.59 23.99 25.38
N SER A 215 -7.61 23.15 25.22
CA SER A 215 -8.05 22.28 26.30
C SER A 215 -6.90 21.33 26.59
N VAL A 216 -6.36 21.42 27.81
CA VAL A 216 -5.27 20.56 28.28
C VAL A 216 -5.78 19.12 28.32
N SER A 217 -5.53 18.40 27.23
CA SER A 217 -5.63 16.95 27.15
C SER A 217 -4.22 16.45 26.88
N GLU A 218 -3.46 16.24 27.96
CA GLU A 218 -2.23 15.46 27.95
C GLU A 218 -2.55 13.99 27.64
N ASN A 219 -2.92 13.70 26.39
CA ASN A 219 -2.77 12.35 25.89
C ASN A 219 -1.42 12.29 25.20
N THR A 220 -0.45 11.85 26.00
CA THR A 220 0.87 11.43 25.55
C THR A 220 0.67 10.28 24.57
N SER A 221 0.47 10.59 23.30
CA SER A 221 0.62 9.59 22.24
C SER A 221 2.09 9.24 22.23
N VAL A 222 2.39 8.03 22.71
CA VAL A 222 3.68 7.40 22.47
C VAL A 222 3.76 7.26 20.96
N SER A 223 4.39 8.25 20.33
CA SER A 223 4.85 8.15 18.96
C SER A 223 5.86 7.01 18.97
N ILE A 224 5.37 5.80 18.65
CA ILE A 224 6.22 4.75 18.13
C ILE A 224 6.66 5.28 16.76
N LYS A 225 7.65 6.18 16.78
CA LYS A 225 8.45 6.45 15.60
C LYS A 225 8.87 5.08 15.11
N PRO A 226 8.65 4.73 13.83
CA PRO A 226 9.17 3.48 13.30
C PRO A 226 10.67 3.49 13.57
N THR A 227 11.07 2.67 14.55
CA THR A 227 12.45 2.53 14.97
C THR A 227 13.18 2.12 13.70
N LYS A 228 14.25 2.85 13.33
CA LYS A 228 15.08 2.44 12.19
C LYS A 228 15.35 0.95 12.34
N PRO A 229 15.19 0.14 11.28
CA PRO A 229 15.40 -1.29 11.37
C PRO A 229 16.80 -1.53 11.92
N GLU A 230 16.87 -2.12 13.12
CA GLU A 230 18.13 -2.35 13.82
C GLU A 230 19.13 -3.03 12.88
N ASP A 231 20.39 -2.63 12.97
CA ASP A 231 21.47 -3.31 12.26
C ASP A 231 21.94 -4.53 13.06
N LEU A 232 22.50 -5.51 12.36
CA LEU A 232 23.10 -6.67 13.03
C LEU A 232 24.22 -6.17 13.95
N ARG A 233 24.14 -6.55 15.24
CA ARG A 233 25.15 -6.16 16.24
C ARG A 233 26.55 -6.62 15.83
N GLN A 234 26.64 -7.84 15.30
CA GLN A 234 27.85 -8.43 14.74
C GLN A 234 27.49 -9.37 13.60
N SER A 235 28.06 -9.16 12.43
CA SER A 235 27.82 -10.01 11.26
C SER A 235 28.70 -11.26 11.29
N SER A 236 28.19 -12.35 10.74
CA SER A 236 28.94 -13.59 10.53
C SER A 236 29.88 -13.47 9.33
N ASP A 237 31.11 -13.94 9.47
CA ASP A 237 32.07 -14.02 8.37
C ASP A 237 31.72 -15.13 7.36
N LYS A 238 30.90 -16.09 7.78
CA LYS A 238 30.54 -17.29 7.00
C LYS A 238 29.16 -17.18 6.35
N LEU A 239 28.27 -16.38 6.93
CA LEU A 239 26.90 -16.20 6.48
C LEU A 239 26.65 -14.73 6.25
N ALA A 240 26.59 -14.33 4.97
CA ALA A 240 26.15 -12.99 4.61
C ALA A 240 24.79 -12.71 5.25
N SER A 241 24.59 -11.49 5.75
CA SER A 241 23.30 -11.05 6.30
C SER A 241 22.83 -11.75 7.58
N ALA A 242 23.68 -12.56 8.23
CA ALA A 242 23.36 -13.24 9.48
C ALA A 242 24.24 -12.77 10.64
N SER A 243 23.72 -12.88 11.86
CA SER A 243 24.47 -12.63 13.09
C SER A 243 25.60 -13.65 13.27
N ARG A 244 26.68 -13.22 13.92
CA ARG A 244 27.80 -14.08 14.34
C ARG A 244 27.35 -15.25 15.23
N SER A 245 26.20 -15.13 15.89
CA SER A 245 25.63 -16.21 16.72
C SER A 245 25.12 -17.40 15.91
N LEU A 246 24.97 -17.26 14.58
CA LEU A 246 24.51 -18.33 13.70
C LEU A 246 25.63 -19.03 12.94
N GLY A 247 25.55 -20.36 12.90
CA GLY A 247 26.35 -21.24 12.06
C GLY A 247 25.50 -21.95 11.00
N LEU A 248 26.06 -22.17 9.83
CA LEU A 248 25.48 -23.04 8.80
C LEU A 248 26.06 -24.44 8.93
N ARG A 249 25.19 -25.45 8.92
CA ARG A 249 25.57 -26.88 8.91
C ARG A 249 24.84 -27.59 7.79
N PHE A 250 25.31 -28.77 7.43
CA PHE A 250 24.71 -29.61 6.40
C PHE A 250 24.64 -31.06 6.87
N ASN A 251 23.54 -31.73 6.59
CA ASN A 251 23.45 -33.19 6.62
C ASN A 251 22.54 -33.70 5.48
N LEU A 252 22.60 -35.00 5.20
CA LEU A 252 21.86 -35.60 4.08
C LEU A 252 20.34 -35.57 4.30
N ASP A 253 19.88 -35.66 5.55
CA ASP A 253 18.45 -35.73 5.86
C ASP A 253 17.74 -34.37 5.81
N ARG A 254 18.41 -33.27 6.16
CA ARG A 254 17.82 -31.92 6.30
C ARG A 254 18.40 -30.91 5.31
N GLY A 255 19.44 -31.28 4.57
CA GLY A 255 20.19 -30.33 3.74
C GLY A 255 20.92 -29.30 4.59
N ARG A 256 20.92 -28.03 4.14
CA ARG A 256 21.55 -26.91 4.86
C ARG A 256 20.59 -26.40 5.95
N TYR A 257 21.08 -26.26 7.17
CA TYR A 257 20.30 -25.73 8.30
C TYR A 257 21.15 -24.79 9.17
N LEU A 258 20.48 -23.87 9.85
CA LEU A 258 21.10 -22.92 10.76
C LEU A 258 21.12 -23.50 12.18
N VAL A 259 22.20 -23.22 12.91
CA VAL A 259 22.38 -23.55 14.33
C VAL A 259 22.85 -22.30 15.07
N ALA A 260 22.44 -22.16 16.33
CA ALA A 260 23.03 -21.15 17.20
C ALA A 260 24.38 -21.67 17.71
N ASP A 261 25.48 -21.12 17.18
CA ASP A 261 26.84 -21.43 17.64
C ASP A 261 27.19 -20.67 18.94
N LEU A 262 26.43 -19.62 19.28
CA LEU A 262 26.56 -18.81 20.50
C LEU A 262 25.17 -18.57 21.15
N PRO A 263 25.11 -18.21 22.45
CA PRO A 263 23.86 -17.81 23.10
C PRO A 263 23.16 -16.66 22.37
N VAL A 264 21.85 -16.79 22.19
CA VAL A 264 20.99 -15.78 21.54
C VAL A 264 20.07 -15.17 22.59
N ASN A 265 20.03 -13.84 22.66
CA ASN A 265 19.15 -13.15 23.60
C ASN A 265 17.73 -12.99 23.03
N ALA A 266 16.74 -12.91 23.91
CA ALA A 266 15.38 -12.56 23.51
C ALA A 266 15.36 -11.17 22.86
N GLY A 267 14.75 -11.07 21.67
CA GLY A 267 14.68 -9.83 20.89
C GLY A 267 15.93 -9.52 20.04
N GLU A 268 16.94 -10.39 20.00
CA GLU A 268 18.14 -10.18 19.18
C GLU A 268 17.85 -10.39 17.68
N LEU A 269 18.28 -9.44 16.83
CA LEU A 269 18.20 -9.58 15.38
C LEU A 269 19.25 -10.58 14.88
N LEU A 270 18.77 -11.69 14.31
CA LEU A 270 19.62 -12.79 13.86
C LEU A 270 19.94 -12.76 12.36
N ILE A 271 19.01 -12.30 11.52
CA ILE A 271 19.17 -12.27 10.06
C ILE A 271 18.51 -10.99 9.53
N LYS A 272 19.23 -10.29 8.65
CA LYS A 272 18.75 -9.09 7.96
C LYS A 272 19.09 -9.20 6.48
N GLU A 273 18.16 -9.71 5.69
CA GLU A 273 18.33 -9.86 4.24
C GLU A 273 17.45 -8.87 3.47
N ILE A 274 17.98 -8.40 2.35
CA ILE A 274 17.15 -7.78 1.32
C ILE A 274 16.53 -8.94 0.54
N PRO A 275 15.19 -9.07 0.50
CA PRO A 275 14.55 -10.17 -0.20
C PRO A 275 14.96 -10.15 -1.68
N TYR A 276 15.32 -11.32 -2.22
CA TYR A 276 15.67 -11.44 -3.63
C TYR A 276 14.47 -11.12 -4.54
N ALA A 277 13.27 -11.53 -4.12
CA ALA A 277 12.00 -11.16 -4.71
C ALA A 277 10.93 -11.10 -3.62
N VAL A 278 9.95 -10.22 -3.81
CA VAL A 278 8.76 -10.12 -2.97
C VAL A 278 7.56 -10.41 -3.86
N ILE A 279 6.73 -11.37 -3.45
CA ILE A 279 5.47 -11.67 -4.13
C ILE A 279 4.36 -11.43 -3.12
N LEU A 280 3.44 -10.54 -3.45
CA LEU A 280 2.26 -10.32 -2.63
C LEU A 280 1.27 -11.46 -2.85
N LEU A 281 0.95 -12.19 -1.78
CA LEU A 281 -0.02 -13.29 -1.85
C LEU A 281 -1.41 -12.74 -2.22
N PRO A 282 -2.24 -13.52 -2.94
CA PRO A 282 -3.55 -13.08 -3.42
C PRO A 282 -4.43 -12.44 -2.36
N GLU A 283 -4.41 -12.96 -1.13
CA GLU A 283 -5.23 -12.51 0.00
C GLU A 283 -4.89 -11.07 0.43
N TYR A 284 -3.66 -10.63 0.18
CA TYR A 284 -3.18 -9.30 0.55
C TYR A 284 -3.25 -8.27 -0.57
N ARG A 285 -3.63 -8.65 -1.80
CA ARG A 285 -3.65 -7.74 -2.97
C ARG A 285 -4.57 -6.53 -2.80
N LYS A 286 -5.62 -6.65 -1.99
CA LYS A 286 -6.57 -5.56 -1.73
C LYS A 286 -6.12 -4.62 -0.62
N THR A 287 -5.18 -5.05 0.21
CA THR A 287 -4.78 -4.36 1.43
C THR A 287 -3.33 -3.94 1.40
N HIS A 288 -2.52 -4.39 0.46
CA HIS A 288 -1.09 -4.09 0.39
C HIS A 288 -0.68 -3.72 -1.03
N CYS A 289 0.26 -2.79 -1.14
CA CYS A 289 0.85 -2.39 -2.40
C CYS A 289 1.70 -3.53 -2.98
N HIS A 290 1.54 -3.80 -4.27
CA HIS A 290 2.29 -4.87 -4.95
C HIS A 290 3.79 -4.57 -5.06
N TYR A 291 4.17 -3.29 -5.09
CA TYR A 291 5.55 -2.85 -5.25
C TYR A 291 6.30 -2.77 -3.91
N SER A 292 5.70 -2.14 -2.91
CA SER A 292 6.36 -1.92 -1.61
C SER A 292 6.03 -2.98 -0.57
N GLY A 293 5.00 -3.81 -0.79
CA GLY A 293 4.49 -4.76 0.23
C GLY A 293 3.83 -4.09 1.43
N ASN A 294 3.80 -2.75 1.48
CA ASN A 294 3.20 -2.00 2.58
C ASN A 294 1.68 -2.03 2.48
N ARG A 295 1.02 -2.03 3.64
CA ARG A 295 -0.43 -1.95 3.70
C ARG A 295 -0.90 -0.67 3.00
N ALA A 296 -1.72 -0.81 1.96
CA ALA A 296 -2.54 0.25 1.43
C ALA A 296 -3.58 0.56 2.52
N GLY A 297 -3.45 1.73 3.16
CA GLY A 297 -4.21 2.13 4.35
C GLY A 297 -5.69 1.78 4.31
#